data_AF-A5A7N7-F1
#
_entry.id   AF-A5A7N7-F1
#
_cell.length_a   1.000
_cell.length_b   1.000
_cell.length_c   1.000
_cell.angle_alpha   90.00
_cell.angle_beta   90.00
_cell.angle_gamma   90.00
#
_symmetry.space_group_name_H-M   'P 1'
#
loop_
_entity.id
_entity.type
_entity.pdbx_description
1 polymer ?
#
loop_
_entity_poly.entity_id
_entity_poly.type
_entity_poly.pdbx_seq_one_letter_code
_entity_poly.pdbx_strand_id
1 'polypeptide(L)'
;LLDQLHNSLRISLSVYRNSFPASQNEKLQDLKSTVDLLTSITFFRMKVQELSSPPRASQVVKECAQACMQTTYQFLYDNVNELYSRQYQENIDTAADDNSNNMKSLEFWHRLITLVVSIIEEDKKSYGPVLNQFPQEVNIGHISSACMWQRFGEDLKASLEQHVQAKPCKSSDYMNLLFKAKWFYNKYISDVPTFKSVVPDYPRWFEPFIMQWLNENDDVSMDYLRNAYERDRTDGFELSSDQSRFSTSVVDVFTQLSQCLEVLRKLECPDSQIQANFMQRFSATVS
;
A
#
# COMPACT_ATOMS: atom_id res chain seq x y z
N LEU A 1 -38.05 -0.84 21.55
CA LEU A 1 -37.67 -2.21 21.12
C LEU A 1 -37.02 -2.22 19.73
N LEU A 2 -37.68 -1.79 18.65
CA LEU A 2 -37.10 -1.80 17.30
C LEU A 2 -35.83 -0.95 17.15
N ASP A 3 -35.72 0.18 17.84
CA ASP A 3 -34.49 0.99 17.89
C ASP A 3 -33.33 0.28 18.58
N GLN A 4 -33.62 -0.39 19.70
CA GLN A 4 -32.62 -1.16 20.43
C GLN A 4 -32.13 -2.36 19.59
N LEU A 5 -33.05 -3.05 18.89
CA LEU A 5 -32.69 -4.14 17.99
C LEU A 5 -31.85 -3.64 16.82
N HIS A 6 -32.27 -2.57 16.14
CA HIS A 6 -31.51 -1.96 15.04
C HIS A 6 -30.10 -1.54 15.50
N ASN A 7 -29.99 -0.91 16.67
CA ASN A 7 -28.70 -0.52 17.23
C ASN A 7 -27.81 -1.71 17.57
N SER A 8 -28.38 -2.77 18.15
CA SER A 8 -27.68 -4.02 18.45
C SER A 8 -27.09 -4.67 17.19
N LEU A 9 -27.88 -4.73 16.11
CA LEU A 9 -27.42 -5.24 14.81
C LEU A 9 -26.28 -4.40 14.25
N ARG A 10 -26.37 -3.06 14.33
CA ARG A 10 -25.28 -2.16 13.90
C ARG A 10 -23.98 -2.41 14.65
N ILE A 11 -24.05 -2.59 15.98
CA ILE A 11 -22.88 -2.86 16.80
C ILE A 11 -22.21 -4.17 16.36
N SER A 12 -22.99 -5.24 16.19
CA SER A 12 -22.48 -6.53 15.72
C SER A 12 -21.83 -6.44 14.32
N LEU A 13 -22.48 -5.73 13.40
CA LEU A 13 -21.96 -5.50 12.05
C LEU A 13 -20.70 -4.62 12.03
N SER A 14 -20.53 -3.73 12.99
CA SER A 14 -19.34 -2.84 13.06
C SER A 14 -18.06 -3.57 13.45
N VAL A 15 -18.17 -4.84 13.86
CA VAL A 15 -17.05 -5.73 14.16
C VAL A 15 -17.27 -7.10 13.48
N TYR A 16 -17.88 -7.11 12.29
CA TYR A 16 -18.34 -8.34 11.66
C TYR A 16 -17.24 -9.38 11.45
N ARG A 17 -15.98 -8.95 11.23
CA ARG A 17 -14.83 -9.88 11.09
C ARG A 17 -14.57 -10.69 12.36
N ASN A 18 -14.85 -10.10 13.53
CA ASN A 18 -14.71 -10.76 14.83
C ASN A 18 -15.97 -11.55 15.19
N SER A 19 -17.15 -10.99 14.94
CA SER A 19 -18.42 -11.64 15.27
C SER A 19 -18.79 -12.78 14.33
N PHE A 20 -18.33 -12.74 13.08
CA PHE A 20 -18.66 -13.68 12.01
C PHE A 20 -17.40 -14.10 11.23
N PRO A 21 -16.53 -14.92 11.83
CA PRO A 21 -15.25 -15.27 11.22
C PRO A 21 -15.44 -16.02 9.89
N ALA A 22 -14.67 -15.62 8.87
CA ALA A 22 -14.72 -16.20 7.53
C ALA A 22 -14.41 -17.71 7.47
N SER A 23 -13.72 -18.25 8.48
CA SER A 23 -13.44 -19.68 8.60
C SER A 23 -14.67 -20.53 8.91
N GLN A 24 -15.79 -19.91 9.35
CA GLN A 24 -17.01 -20.60 9.75
C GLN A 24 -18.17 -20.23 8.80
N ASN A 25 -18.50 -21.13 7.87
CA ASN A 25 -19.55 -20.88 6.88
C ASN A 25 -20.93 -20.61 7.51
N GLU A 26 -21.26 -21.29 8.60
CA GLU A 26 -22.50 -21.04 9.37
C GLU A 26 -22.56 -19.59 9.87
N LYS A 27 -21.44 -19.05 10.35
CA LYS A 27 -21.36 -17.65 10.78
C LYS A 27 -21.48 -16.66 9.64
N LEU A 28 -21.03 -17.02 8.44
CA LEU A 28 -21.28 -16.20 7.25
C LEU A 28 -22.78 -16.19 6.88
N GLN A 29 -23.51 -17.28 7.08
CA GLN A 29 -24.97 -17.29 6.94
C GLN A 29 -25.67 -16.47 8.03
N ASP A 30 -25.19 -16.52 9.27
CA ASP A 30 -25.67 -15.65 10.36
C ASP A 30 -25.45 -14.16 10.01
N LEU A 31 -24.30 -13.81 9.45
CA LEU A 31 -23.99 -12.46 8.98
C LEU A 31 -24.97 -12.01 7.89
N LYS A 32 -25.21 -12.86 6.89
CA LYS A 32 -26.20 -12.59 5.84
C LYS A 32 -27.58 -12.31 6.42
N SER A 33 -28.03 -13.19 7.31
CA SER A 33 -29.34 -13.09 7.98
C SER A 33 -29.44 -11.83 8.85
N THR A 34 -28.35 -11.42 9.49
CA THR A 34 -28.25 -10.19 10.28
C THR A 34 -28.51 -8.95 9.42
N VAL A 35 -27.94 -8.90 8.22
CA VAL A 35 -28.16 -7.80 7.26
C VAL A 35 -29.56 -7.83 6.65
N ASP A 36 -30.09 -9.01 6.35
CA ASP A 36 -31.45 -9.17 5.83
C ASP A 36 -32.49 -8.69 6.89
N LEU A 37 -32.25 -8.98 8.17
CA LEU A 37 -33.06 -8.48 9.29
C LEU A 37 -32.95 -6.96 9.44
N LEU A 38 -31.74 -6.40 9.37
CA LEU A 38 -31.52 -4.95 9.40
C LEU A 38 -32.29 -4.24 8.27
N THR A 39 -32.25 -4.81 7.07
CA THR A 39 -32.96 -4.30 5.90
C THR A 39 -34.47 -4.36 6.10
N SER A 40 -34.97 -5.47 6.65
CA SER A 40 -36.39 -5.67 6.96
C SER A 40 -36.90 -4.66 8.01
N ILE A 41 -36.12 -4.42 9.07
CA ILE A 41 -36.43 -3.40 10.08
C ILE A 41 -36.48 -2.00 9.44
N THR A 42 -35.50 -1.68 8.60
CA THR A 42 -35.44 -0.39 7.89
C THR A 42 -36.66 -0.19 6.99
N PHE A 43 -37.05 -1.23 6.25
CA PHE A 43 -38.23 -1.21 5.38
C PHE A 43 -39.54 -1.07 6.17
N PHE A 44 -39.67 -1.78 7.29
CA PHE A 44 -40.82 -1.66 8.18
C PHE A 44 -41.00 -0.22 8.71
N ARG A 45 -39.91 0.44 9.12
CA ARG A 45 -39.95 1.85 9.55
C ARG A 45 -40.46 2.78 8.45
N MET A 46 -40.00 2.55 7.23
CA MET A 46 -40.38 3.35 6.07
C MET A 46 -41.86 3.15 5.68
N LYS A 47 -42.36 1.93 5.72
CA LYS A 47 -43.70 1.58 5.22
C LYS A 47 -44.81 1.61 6.27
N VAL A 48 -44.50 1.29 7.52
CA VAL A 48 -45.51 1.11 8.58
C VAL A 48 -45.46 2.25 9.58
N GLN A 49 -44.27 2.73 9.95
CA GLN A 49 -44.16 3.88 10.86
C GLN A 49 -44.22 5.23 10.14
N GLU A 50 -44.35 5.21 8.81
CA GLU A 50 -44.39 6.40 7.93
C GLU A 50 -43.27 7.40 8.24
N LEU A 51 -42.11 6.89 8.69
CA LEU A 51 -40.97 7.72 8.98
C LEU A 51 -40.54 8.39 7.67
N SER A 52 -40.50 9.71 7.62
CA SER A 52 -40.29 10.47 6.37
C SER A 52 -38.91 10.21 5.73
N SER A 53 -37.91 9.84 6.53
CA SER A 53 -36.55 9.55 6.05
C SER A 53 -35.76 8.63 7.01
N PRO A 54 -36.08 7.32 7.09
CA PRO A 54 -35.24 6.40 7.83
C PRO A 54 -33.86 6.25 7.17
N PRO A 55 -32.78 5.99 7.93
CA PRO A 55 -31.45 5.74 7.37
C PRO A 55 -31.52 4.60 6.34
N ARG A 56 -30.95 4.77 5.15
CA ARG A 56 -30.92 3.71 4.14
C ARG A 56 -30.08 2.53 4.65
N ALA A 57 -30.61 1.32 4.54
CA ALA A 57 -29.92 0.11 5.00
C ALA A 57 -28.54 -0.06 4.35
N SER A 58 -28.41 0.25 3.05
CA SER A 58 -27.12 0.25 2.33
C SER A 58 -26.08 1.15 2.98
N GLN A 59 -26.46 2.38 3.35
CA GLN A 59 -25.60 3.34 4.01
C GLN A 59 -25.20 2.88 5.41
N VAL A 60 -26.14 2.30 6.17
CA VAL A 60 -25.85 1.73 7.49
C VAL A 60 -24.85 0.57 7.38
N VAL A 61 -25.04 -0.35 6.44
CA VAL A 61 -24.10 -1.47 6.19
C VAL A 61 -22.72 -0.94 5.78
N LYS A 62 -22.67 0.07 4.92
CA LYS A 62 -21.43 0.72 4.49
C LYS A 62 -20.67 1.31 5.68
N GLU A 63 -21.35 2.08 6.54
CA GLU A 63 -20.75 2.67 7.74
C GLU A 63 -20.23 1.61 8.72
N CYS A 64 -21.01 0.54 8.96
CA CYS A 64 -20.57 -0.57 9.79
C CYS A 64 -19.34 -1.27 9.20
N ALA A 65 -19.31 -1.49 7.88
CA ALA A 65 -18.15 -2.07 7.21
C ALA A 65 -16.92 -1.18 7.36
N GLN A 66 -17.05 0.14 7.18
CA GLN A 66 -15.96 1.09 7.38
C GLN A 66 -15.45 1.08 8.83
N ALA A 67 -16.33 1.04 9.83
CA ALA A 67 -15.95 0.93 11.23
C ALA A 67 -15.20 -0.37 11.53
N CYS A 68 -15.64 -1.49 10.94
CA CYS A 68 -14.94 -2.77 11.02
C CYS A 68 -13.55 -2.69 10.39
N MET A 69 -13.40 -2.01 9.24
CA MET A 69 -12.09 -1.82 8.60
C MET A 69 -11.15 -0.97 9.45
N GLN A 70 -11.64 0.10 10.06
CA GLN A 70 -10.83 0.97 10.92
C GLN A 70 -10.27 0.20 12.13
N THR A 71 -11.14 -0.54 12.81
CA THR A 71 -10.73 -1.37 13.96
C THR A 71 -9.82 -2.52 13.55
N THR A 72 -10.06 -3.15 12.40
CA THR A 72 -9.18 -4.19 11.85
C THR A 72 -7.80 -3.62 11.53
N TYR A 73 -7.72 -2.48 10.85
CA TYR A 73 -6.44 -1.83 10.54
C TYR A 73 -5.65 -1.51 11.82
N GLN A 74 -6.31 -0.93 12.82
CA GLN A 74 -5.67 -0.61 14.10
C GLN A 74 -5.11 -1.87 14.76
N PHE A 75 -5.89 -2.95 14.80
CA PHE A 75 -5.42 -4.24 15.32
C PHE A 75 -4.22 -4.79 14.54
N LEU A 76 -4.22 -4.70 13.20
CA LEU A 76 -3.06 -5.10 12.41
C LEU A 76 -1.83 -4.25 12.77
N TYR A 77 -1.99 -2.92 12.78
CA TYR A 77 -0.92 -1.95 13.01
C TYR A 77 -0.23 -2.12 14.37
N ASP A 78 -1.01 -2.46 15.41
CA ASP A 78 -0.52 -2.67 16.76
C ASP A 78 0.15 -4.05 16.93
N ASN A 79 -0.21 -5.04 16.09
CA ASN A 79 0.24 -6.44 16.23
C ASN A 79 0.98 -6.98 14.99
N VAL A 80 1.54 -6.11 14.14
CA VAL A 80 2.11 -6.50 12.82
C VAL A 80 3.12 -7.62 12.94
N ASN A 81 4.10 -7.49 13.84
CA ASN A 81 5.18 -8.46 13.97
C ASN A 81 4.65 -9.84 14.40
N GLU A 82 3.82 -9.89 15.44
CA GLU A 82 3.23 -11.14 15.94
C GLU A 82 2.38 -11.84 14.86
N LEU A 83 1.49 -11.08 14.20
CA LEU A 83 0.60 -11.62 13.17
C LEU A 83 1.38 -12.12 11.96
N TYR A 84 2.41 -11.38 11.54
CA TYR A 84 3.26 -11.76 10.42
C TYR A 84 4.07 -13.03 10.73
N SER A 85 4.74 -13.12 11.88
CA SER A 85 5.47 -14.33 12.31
C SER A 85 4.56 -15.55 12.30
N ARG A 86 3.36 -15.40 12.88
CA ARG A 86 2.41 -16.49 13.02
C ARG A 86 1.91 -17.01 11.68
N GLN A 87 1.69 -16.12 10.70
CA GLN A 87 1.18 -16.52 9.38
C GLN A 87 2.27 -17.09 8.46
N TYR A 88 3.50 -16.60 8.58
CA TYR A 88 4.58 -16.92 7.63
C TYR A 88 5.70 -17.80 8.20
N GLN A 89 5.55 -18.29 9.44
CA GLN A 89 6.48 -19.22 10.11
C GLN A 89 7.94 -18.72 10.15
N GLU A 90 8.14 -17.40 10.24
CA GLU A 90 9.46 -16.83 10.52
C GLU A 90 9.73 -16.91 12.03
N ASN A 91 10.79 -17.62 12.43
CA ASN A 91 11.36 -17.51 13.77
C ASN A 91 11.94 -16.09 13.90
N ILE A 92 11.15 -15.15 14.42
CA ILE A 92 11.68 -13.83 14.77
C ILE A 92 12.40 -13.95 16.12
N ASP A 93 13.57 -14.58 16.14
CA ASP A 93 14.48 -14.60 17.30
C ASP A 93 15.09 -13.21 17.60
N THR A 94 14.61 -12.15 16.94
CA THR A 94 15.07 -10.75 17.05
C THR A 94 13.96 -9.75 17.38
N ALA A 95 12.74 -10.19 17.73
CA ALA A 95 11.61 -9.29 18.01
C ALA A 95 11.67 -8.57 19.37
N ALA A 96 12.68 -8.86 20.20
CA ALA A 96 12.76 -8.34 21.56
C ALA A 96 13.26 -6.88 21.66
N ASP A 97 13.81 -6.29 20.58
CA ASP A 97 14.41 -4.94 20.64
C ASP A 97 13.60 -3.83 19.94
N ASP A 98 12.55 -4.16 19.19
CA ASP A 98 11.75 -3.16 18.44
C ASP A 98 10.74 -2.39 19.33
N ASN A 99 10.71 -2.68 20.63
CA ASN A 99 9.99 -1.88 21.61
C ASN A 99 10.83 -0.70 22.15
N SER A 100 12.03 -0.46 21.59
CA SER A 100 12.91 0.65 21.98
C SER A 100 13.39 1.47 20.77
N ASN A 101 12.49 2.31 20.26
CA ASN A 101 12.71 3.66 19.71
C ASN A 101 11.48 4.02 18.89
N ASN A 102 10.98 5.25 19.06
CA ASN A 102 9.69 5.74 18.53
C ASN A 102 9.52 5.73 16.99
N MET A 103 10.42 5.11 16.22
CA MET A 103 10.42 5.11 14.76
C MET A 103 10.37 3.68 14.22
N LYS A 104 9.29 3.33 13.51
CA LYS A 104 9.07 1.98 12.98
C LYS A 104 10.05 1.69 11.84
N SER A 105 10.65 0.50 11.85
CA SER A 105 11.56 0.06 10.78
C SER A 105 10.86 -0.02 9.41
N LEU A 106 11.60 0.05 8.31
CA LEU A 106 11.01 -0.14 6.97
C LEU A 106 10.41 -1.54 6.80
N GLU A 107 10.98 -2.54 7.49
CA GLU A 107 10.47 -3.91 7.51
C GLU A 107 9.07 -4.01 8.13
N PHE A 108 8.76 -3.23 9.17
CA PHE A 108 7.41 -3.12 9.71
C PHE A 108 6.40 -2.75 8.61
N TRP A 109 6.72 -1.78 7.76
CA TRP A 109 5.83 -1.35 6.68
C TRP A 109 5.68 -2.42 5.60
N HIS A 110 6.75 -3.14 5.28
CA HIS A 110 6.68 -4.29 4.39
C HIS A 110 5.71 -5.35 4.92
N ARG A 111 5.79 -5.70 6.21
CA ARG A 111 4.92 -6.68 6.85
C ARG A 111 3.48 -6.19 6.92
N LEU A 112 3.26 -4.93 7.28
CA LEU A 112 1.95 -4.32 7.34
C LEU A 112 1.23 -4.35 5.98
N ILE A 113 1.92 -4.03 4.87
CA ILE A 113 1.33 -4.14 3.52
C ILE A 113 0.86 -5.57 3.25
N THR A 114 1.66 -6.58 3.61
CA THR A 114 1.30 -7.99 3.42
C THR A 114 0.02 -8.35 4.18
N LEU A 115 -0.09 -7.96 5.45
CA LEU A 115 -1.27 -8.22 6.28
C LEU A 115 -2.50 -7.44 5.79
N VAL A 116 -2.34 -6.18 5.41
CA VAL A 116 -3.43 -5.37 4.85
C VAL A 116 -3.98 -6.00 3.57
N VAL A 117 -3.10 -6.46 2.68
CA VAL A 117 -3.51 -7.14 1.45
C VAL A 117 -4.26 -8.44 1.75
N SER A 118 -3.84 -9.22 2.76
CA SER A 118 -4.55 -10.46 3.12
C SER A 118 -5.97 -10.17 3.61
N ILE A 119 -6.17 -9.09 4.36
CA ILE A 119 -7.50 -8.63 4.78
C ILE A 119 -8.35 -8.20 3.58
N ILE A 120 -7.83 -7.40 2.65
CA ILE A 120 -8.57 -6.99 1.44
C ILE A 120 -9.00 -8.21 0.60
N GLU A 121 -8.12 -9.19 0.44
CA GLU A 121 -8.42 -10.42 -0.29
C GLU A 121 -9.51 -11.25 0.41
N GLU A 122 -9.48 -11.38 1.73
CA GLU A 122 -10.52 -12.06 2.49
C GLU A 122 -11.86 -11.31 2.42
N ASP A 123 -11.86 -9.99 2.47
CA ASP A 123 -13.06 -9.16 2.28
C ASP A 123 -13.68 -9.38 0.91
N LYS A 124 -12.85 -9.41 -0.14
CA LYS A 124 -13.32 -9.63 -1.50
C LYS A 124 -13.89 -11.03 -1.70
N LYS A 125 -13.23 -12.06 -1.14
CA LYS A 125 -13.56 -13.48 -1.39
C LYS A 125 -14.63 -14.02 -0.46
N SER A 126 -14.55 -13.70 0.83
CA SER A 126 -15.40 -14.31 1.87
C SER A 126 -16.60 -13.43 2.19
N TYR A 127 -16.40 -12.13 2.40
CA TYR A 127 -17.47 -11.24 2.87
C TYR A 127 -18.23 -10.57 1.72
N GLY A 128 -17.59 -10.29 0.59
CA GLY A 128 -18.21 -9.71 -0.60
C GLY A 128 -19.44 -10.49 -1.11
N PRO A 129 -19.37 -11.82 -1.29
CA PRO A 129 -20.53 -12.62 -1.70
C PRO A 129 -21.66 -12.68 -0.67
N VAL A 130 -21.33 -12.55 0.61
CA VAL A 130 -22.27 -12.64 1.74
C VAL A 130 -23.06 -11.34 1.89
N LEU A 131 -22.37 -10.20 1.79
CA LEU A 131 -22.89 -8.85 1.96
C LEU A 131 -23.26 -8.22 0.61
N ASN A 132 -24.07 -8.93 -0.16
CA ASN A 132 -24.41 -8.59 -1.55
C ASN A 132 -25.83 -8.03 -1.75
N GLN A 133 -26.51 -7.62 -0.67
CA GLN A 133 -27.89 -7.09 -0.73
C GLN A 133 -27.99 -5.79 -1.53
N PHE A 134 -26.90 -5.02 -1.63
CA PHE A 134 -26.85 -3.71 -2.29
C PHE A 134 -25.65 -3.60 -3.25
N PRO A 135 -25.52 -4.44 -4.29
CA PRO A 135 -24.28 -4.60 -5.05
C PRO A 135 -23.86 -3.34 -5.84
N GLN A 136 -24.80 -2.42 -6.11
CA GLN A 136 -24.53 -1.14 -6.77
C GLN A 136 -24.05 -0.05 -5.79
N GLU A 137 -24.34 -0.18 -4.50
CA GLU A 137 -24.05 0.84 -3.48
C GLU A 137 -22.97 0.40 -2.49
N VAL A 138 -22.88 -0.91 -2.22
CA VAL A 138 -22.00 -1.53 -1.24
C VAL A 138 -21.20 -2.63 -1.91
N ASN A 139 -19.90 -2.40 -2.07
CA ASN A 139 -18.94 -3.41 -2.47
C ASN A 139 -17.88 -3.52 -1.37
N ILE A 140 -17.91 -4.61 -0.62
CA ILE A 140 -17.03 -4.81 0.55
C ILE A 140 -15.56 -4.81 0.15
N GLY A 141 -15.20 -5.35 -1.01
CA GLY A 141 -13.83 -5.30 -1.51
C GLY A 141 -13.37 -3.86 -1.75
N HIS A 142 -14.18 -3.03 -2.41
CA HIS A 142 -13.85 -1.61 -2.63
C HIS A 142 -13.80 -0.81 -1.33
N ILE A 143 -14.72 -1.07 -0.40
CA ILE A 143 -14.72 -0.40 0.92
C ILE A 143 -13.46 -0.78 1.71
N SER A 144 -13.12 -2.07 1.74
CA SER A 144 -11.91 -2.59 2.39
C SER A 144 -10.65 -1.96 1.79
N SER A 145 -10.47 -2.03 0.46
CA SER A 145 -9.37 -1.37 -0.24
C SER A 145 -9.25 0.11 0.12
N ALA A 146 -10.35 0.87 0.04
CA ALA A 146 -10.34 2.30 0.29
C ALA A 146 -9.95 2.64 1.73
N CYS A 147 -10.58 2.00 2.71
CA CYS A 147 -10.32 2.24 4.13
C CYS A 147 -8.89 1.85 4.51
N MET A 148 -8.45 0.68 4.07
CA MET A 148 -7.11 0.18 4.38
C MET A 148 -6.03 1.07 3.78
N TRP A 149 -6.17 1.47 2.52
CA TRP A 149 -5.22 2.38 1.87
C TRP A 149 -5.17 3.76 2.53
N GLN A 150 -6.32 4.33 2.89
CA GLN A 150 -6.35 5.64 3.53
C GLN A 150 -5.61 5.63 4.87
N ARG A 151 -5.89 4.66 5.74
CA ARG A 151 -5.24 4.54 7.06
C ARG A 151 -3.75 4.24 6.93
N PHE A 152 -3.39 3.29 6.05
CA PHE A 152 -2.01 2.98 5.72
C PHE A 152 -1.24 4.22 5.22
N GLY A 153 -1.83 4.98 4.31
CA GLY A 153 -1.22 6.17 3.73
C GLY A 153 -1.01 7.29 4.75
N GLU A 154 -1.99 7.53 5.63
CA GLU A 154 -1.88 8.48 6.75
C GLU A 154 -0.67 8.16 7.64
N ASP A 155 -0.57 6.91 8.11
CA ASP A 155 0.51 6.52 9.03
C ASP A 155 1.87 6.42 8.34
N LEU A 156 1.93 5.87 7.12
CA LEU A 156 3.18 5.75 6.38
C LEU A 156 3.75 7.13 6.05
N LYS A 157 2.91 8.07 5.61
CA LYS A 157 3.33 9.45 5.33
C LYS A 157 3.93 10.09 6.59
N ALA A 158 3.25 9.99 7.73
CA ALA A 158 3.74 10.54 8.99
C ALA A 158 5.08 9.91 9.42
N SER A 159 5.25 8.60 9.21
CA SER A 159 6.51 7.91 9.49
C SER A 159 7.62 8.39 8.55
N LEU A 160 7.35 8.49 7.24
CA LEU A 160 8.34 8.94 6.27
C LEU A 160 8.79 10.38 6.52
N GLU A 161 7.89 11.27 6.95
CA GLU A 161 8.24 12.64 7.36
C GLU A 161 9.27 12.66 8.51
N GLN A 162 9.18 11.73 9.47
CA GLN A 162 10.19 11.58 10.53
C GLN A 162 11.51 11.01 9.98
N HIS A 163 11.44 10.04 9.06
CA HIS A 163 12.62 9.42 8.43
C HIS A 163 13.42 10.42 7.57
N VAL A 164 12.79 11.45 7.00
CA VAL A 164 13.49 12.50 6.24
C VAL A 164 14.53 13.21 7.14
N GLN A 165 14.21 13.41 8.42
CA GLN A 165 15.10 14.08 9.36
C GLN A 165 16.15 13.12 9.94
N ALA A 166 15.73 11.93 10.35
CA ALA A 166 16.60 10.98 11.05
C ALA A 166 17.52 10.17 10.12
N LYS A 167 17.09 9.94 8.86
CA LYS A 167 17.78 9.12 7.84
C LYS A 167 18.33 7.78 8.37
N PRO A 168 17.51 6.94 9.01
CA PRO A 168 17.96 5.71 9.67
C PRO A 168 18.33 4.55 8.72
N CYS A 169 17.93 4.60 7.45
CA CYS A 169 18.00 3.47 6.51
C CYS A 169 18.69 3.87 5.20
N LYS A 170 19.08 2.89 4.40
CA LYS A 170 19.69 3.14 3.08
C LYS A 170 18.64 3.63 2.09
N SER A 171 19.04 4.46 1.13
CA SER A 171 18.17 4.93 0.05
C SER A 171 17.50 3.77 -0.71
N SER A 172 18.22 2.66 -0.91
CA SER A 172 17.71 1.43 -1.53
C SER A 172 16.53 0.83 -0.79
N ASP A 173 16.50 0.92 0.55
CA ASP A 173 15.43 0.35 1.36
C ASP A 173 14.14 1.15 1.18
N TYR A 174 14.24 2.48 1.11
CA TYR A 174 13.11 3.35 0.77
C TYR A 174 12.60 3.13 -0.65
N MET A 175 13.51 2.92 -1.62
CA MET A 175 13.13 2.57 -2.99
C MET A 175 12.34 1.25 -3.04
N ASN A 176 12.78 0.23 -2.29
CA ASN A 176 12.07 -1.04 -2.20
C ASN A 176 10.66 -0.88 -1.60
N LEU A 177 10.53 -0.09 -0.53
CA LEU A 177 9.23 0.21 0.07
C LEU A 177 8.32 0.98 -0.90
N LEU A 178 8.86 1.94 -1.65
CA LEU A 178 8.14 2.65 -2.71
C LEU A 178 7.60 1.70 -3.78
N PHE A 179 8.43 0.77 -4.28
CA PHE A 179 7.98 -0.23 -5.25
C PHE A 179 6.85 -1.11 -4.68
N LYS A 180 6.94 -1.46 -3.39
CA LYS A 180 5.89 -2.24 -2.72
C LYS A 180 4.60 -1.43 -2.55
N ALA A 181 4.68 -0.16 -2.17
CA ALA A 181 3.54 0.74 -2.07
C ALA A 181 2.87 1.00 -3.43
N LYS A 182 3.67 1.19 -4.48
CA LYS A 182 3.20 1.29 -5.87
C LYS A 182 2.43 0.03 -6.28
N TRP A 183 3.00 -1.15 -6.06
CA TRP A 183 2.34 -2.42 -6.38
C TRP A 183 1.01 -2.54 -5.63
N PHE A 184 0.99 -2.20 -4.34
CA PHE A 184 -0.22 -2.24 -3.52
C PHE A 184 -1.30 -1.30 -4.10
N TYR A 185 -0.94 -0.06 -4.42
CA TYR A 185 -1.86 0.90 -5.03
C TYR A 185 -2.40 0.40 -6.37
N ASN A 186 -1.51 0.03 -7.29
CA ASN A 186 -1.89 -0.35 -8.65
C ASN A 186 -2.77 -1.61 -8.68
N LYS A 187 -2.55 -2.56 -7.76
CA LYS A 187 -3.27 -3.83 -7.74
C LYS A 187 -4.61 -3.76 -7.02
N TYR A 188 -4.73 -2.96 -5.96
CA TYR A 188 -5.90 -3.00 -5.07
C TYR A 188 -6.71 -1.71 -5.01
N ILE A 189 -6.13 -0.58 -5.41
CA ILE A 189 -6.69 0.76 -5.16
C ILE A 189 -7.05 1.51 -6.44
N SER A 190 -6.24 1.37 -7.49
CA SER A 190 -6.39 2.10 -8.77
C SER A 190 -7.78 2.02 -9.41
N ASP A 191 -8.45 0.88 -9.28
CA ASP A 191 -9.79 0.63 -9.84
C ASP A 191 -10.94 0.97 -8.87
N VAL A 192 -10.64 1.34 -7.63
CA VAL A 192 -11.66 1.71 -6.64
C VAL A 192 -12.30 3.04 -7.05
N PRO A 193 -13.64 3.17 -7.07
CA PRO A 193 -14.32 4.35 -7.61
C PRO A 193 -13.86 5.71 -7.06
N THR A 194 -13.50 5.78 -5.77
CA THR A 194 -13.03 7.01 -5.11
C THR A 194 -11.65 7.46 -5.59
N PHE A 195 -10.81 6.52 -6.07
CA PHE A 195 -9.43 6.77 -6.48
C PHE A 195 -9.24 6.68 -8.00
N LYS A 196 -10.23 6.15 -8.71
CA LYS A 196 -10.21 6.03 -10.15
C LYS A 196 -10.08 7.41 -10.80
N SER A 197 -9.12 7.55 -11.70
CA SER A 197 -8.80 8.80 -12.39
C SER A 197 -8.31 9.94 -11.49
N VAL A 198 -7.95 9.65 -10.24
CA VAL A 198 -7.28 10.58 -9.33
C VAL A 198 -5.79 10.28 -9.33
N VAL A 199 -4.96 11.32 -9.45
CA VAL A 199 -3.50 11.17 -9.32
C VAL A 199 -3.19 10.86 -7.85
N PRO A 200 -2.55 9.72 -7.54
CA PRO A 200 -2.28 9.35 -6.16
C PRO A 200 -1.14 10.17 -5.56
N ASP A 201 -1.27 10.43 -4.27
CA ASP A 201 -0.28 11.22 -3.52
C ASP A 201 0.94 10.42 -3.04
N TYR A 202 0.92 9.08 -3.09
CA TYR A 202 2.01 8.27 -2.53
C TYR A 202 3.41 8.60 -3.09
N PRO A 203 3.61 8.98 -4.37
CA PRO A 203 4.94 9.33 -4.85
C PRO A 203 5.55 10.51 -4.11
N ARG A 204 4.73 11.46 -3.64
CA ARG A 204 5.19 12.64 -2.86
C ARG A 204 5.78 12.24 -1.52
N TRP A 205 5.29 11.18 -0.91
CA TRP A 205 5.81 10.70 0.39
C TRP A 205 7.25 10.21 0.25
N PHE A 206 7.63 9.74 -0.96
CA PHE A 206 8.94 9.16 -1.24
C PHE A 206 9.90 10.11 -1.97
N GLU A 207 9.43 11.26 -2.46
CA GLU A 207 10.24 12.20 -3.25
C GLU A 207 11.59 12.55 -2.60
N PRO A 208 11.69 12.88 -1.29
CA PRO A 208 12.98 13.15 -0.66
C PRO A 208 13.96 11.99 -0.72
N PHE A 209 13.48 10.75 -0.61
CA PHE A 209 14.31 9.54 -0.61
C PHE A 209 14.74 9.15 -2.02
N ILE A 210 13.90 9.39 -3.02
CA ILE A 210 14.27 9.22 -4.45
C ILE A 210 15.34 10.24 -4.82
N MET A 211 15.21 11.50 -4.37
CA MET A 211 16.23 12.52 -4.59
C MET A 211 17.54 12.17 -3.88
N GLN A 212 17.48 11.62 -2.66
CA GLN A 212 18.66 11.09 -1.99
C GLN A 212 19.31 9.95 -2.78
N TRP A 213 18.52 8.98 -3.26
CA TRP A 213 19.00 7.88 -4.08
C TRP A 213 19.67 8.37 -5.37
N LEU A 214 19.11 9.40 -6.01
CA LEU A 214 19.70 10.04 -7.19
C LEU A 214 21.02 10.75 -6.87
N ASN A 215 21.13 11.41 -5.72
CA ASN A 215 22.40 12.03 -5.30
C ASN A 215 23.47 10.96 -5.05
N GLU A 216 23.14 9.87 -4.35
CA GLU A 216 24.06 8.76 -4.14
C GLU A 216 24.44 8.09 -5.47
N ASN A 217 23.51 8.07 -6.43
CA ASN A 217 23.76 7.56 -7.77
C ASN A 217 24.80 8.40 -8.53
N ASP A 218 24.90 9.70 -8.31
CA ASP A 218 25.94 10.54 -8.94
C ASP A 218 27.33 10.08 -8.52
N ASP A 219 27.55 9.94 -7.20
CA ASP A 219 28.83 9.52 -6.65
C ASP A 219 29.21 8.12 -7.15
N VAL A 220 28.26 7.18 -7.13
CA VAL A 220 28.45 5.82 -7.64
C VAL A 220 28.76 5.83 -9.14
N SER A 221 28.06 6.65 -9.93
CA SER A 221 28.27 6.75 -11.39
C SER A 221 29.64 7.35 -11.71
N MET A 222 30.09 8.34 -10.94
CA MET A 222 31.41 8.95 -11.10
C MET A 222 32.54 7.98 -10.75
N ASP A 223 32.42 7.23 -9.66
CA ASP A 223 33.41 6.22 -9.29
C ASP A 223 33.42 5.06 -10.29
N TYR A 224 32.25 4.65 -10.79
CA TYR A 224 32.16 3.66 -11.86
C TYR A 224 32.86 4.13 -13.14
N LEU A 225 32.66 5.39 -13.54
CA LEU A 225 33.32 6.00 -14.70
C LEU A 225 34.84 6.01 -14.56
N ARG A 226 35.37 6.44 -13.40
CA ARG A 226 36.81 6.42 -13.12
C ARG A 226 37.38 5.01 -13.21
N ASN A 227 36.70 4.03 -12.60
CA ASN A 227 37.13 2.64 -12.61
C ASN A 227 37.06 2.02 -14.02
N ALA A 228 36.00 2.30 -14.79
CA ALA A 228 35.89 1.85 -16.18
C ALA A 228 37.02 2.43 -17.04
N TYR A 229 37.34 3.72 -16.86
CA TYR A 229 38.45 4.37 -17.55
C TYR A 229 39.81 3.78 -17.21
N GLU A 230 40.14 3.60 -15.92
CA GLU A 230 41.46 3.09 -15.53
C GLU A 230 41.68 1.63 -15.95
N ARG A 231 40.61 0.82 -15.97
CA ARG A 231 40.66 -0.54 -16.55
C ARG A 231 40.97 -0.49 -18.04
N ASP A 232 40.18 0.25 -18.81
CA ASP A 232 40.34 0.39 -20.26
C ASP A 232 41.70 1.00 -20.65
N ARG A 233 42.22 1.91 -19.81
CA ARG A 233 43.59 2.45 -19.95
C ARG A 233 44.66 1.38 -19.76
N THR A 234 44.49 0.50 -18.78
CA THR A 234 45.41 -0.61 -18.53
C THR A 234 45.39 -1.61 -19.68
N ASP A 235 44.21 -1.80 -20.27
CA ASP A 235 43.99 -2.67 -21.44
C ASP A 235 44.40 -2.01 -22.77
N GLY A 236 44.87 -0.76 -22.75
CA GLY A 236 45.38 -0.07 -23.93
C GLY A 236 44.31 0.53 -24.85
N PHE A 237 43.08 0.72 -24.35
CA PHE A 237 41.94 1.26 -25.09
C PHE A 237 41.57 0.45 -26.33
N GLU A 238 41.54 -0.88 -26.21
CA GLU A 238 41.12 -1.76 -27.30
C GLU A 238 39.67 -1.47 -27.74
N LEU A 239 39.43 -1.57 -29.05
CA LEU A 239 38.09 -1.39 -29.61
C LEU A 239 37.15 -2.46 -29.06
N SER A 240 35.94 -2.05 -28.66
CA SER A 240 34.96 -2.98 -28.08
C SER A 240 34.48 -4.07 -29.06
N SER A 241 34.62 -3.84 -30.37
CA SER A 241 34.39 -4.82 -31.44
C SER A 241 34.97 -4.31 -32.77
N ASP A 242 35.12 -5.20 -33.76
CA ASP A 242 35.63 -4.87 -35.11
C ASP A 242 34.80 -3.79 -35.85
N GLN A 243 33.55 -3.59 -35.44
CA GLN A 243 32.63 -2.60 -36.02
C GLN A 243 32.50 -1.33 -35.17
N SER A 244 33.04 -1.34 -33.95
CA SER A 244 32.96 -0.21 -33.01
C SER A 244 34.11 0.76 -33.25
N ARG A 245 33.85 2.06 -33.00
CA ARG A 245 34.88 3.11 -33.00
C ARG A 245 35.28 3.55 -31.60
N PHE A 246 34.74 2.90 -30.57
CA PHE A 246 34.92 3.25 -29.17
C PHE A 246 35.42 2.04 -28.40
N SER A 247 36.15 2.33 -27.33
CA SER A 247 36.70 1.33 -26.42
C SER A 247 35.65 0.85 -25.40
N THR A 248 36.03 -0.12 -24.58
CA THR A 248 35.11 -0.81 -23.66
C THR A 248 34.54 0.11 -22.56
N SER A 249 35.30 1.11 -22.11
CA SER A 249 34.86 2.03 -21.05
C SER A 249 33.60 2.83 -21.43
N VAL A 250 33.44 3.18 -22.72
CA VAL A 250 32.25 3.86 -23.23
C VAL A 250 31.01 2.98 -23.04
N VAL A 251 31.10 1.70 -23.41
CA VAL A 251 29.99 0.76 -23.30
C VAL A 251 29.62 0.52 -21.83
N ASP A 252 30.62 0.37 -20.96
CA ASP A 252 30.44 0.19 -19.52
C ASP A 252 29.67 1.36 -18.89
N VAL A 253 30.10 2.60 -19.15
CA VAL A 253 29.46 3.81 -18.61
C VAL A 253 28.02 3.93 -19.08
N PHE A 254 27.76 3.78 -20.39
CA PHE A 254 26.40 3.88 -20.91
C PHE A 254 25.49 2.76 -20.40
N THR A 255 26.03 1.56 -20.18
CA THR A 255 25.29 0.44 -19.59
C THR A 255 24.85 0.79 -18.17
N GLN A 256 25.76 1.32 -17.35
CA GLN A 256 25.43 1.71 -15.98
C GLN A 256 24.39 2.84 -15.93
N LEU A 257 24.57 3.92 -16.69
CA LEU A 257 23.59 5.01 -16.76
C LEU A 257 22.22 4.52 -17.25
N SER A 258 22.19 3.58 -18.20
CA SER A 258 20.94 2.97 -18.68
C SER A 258 20.25 2.15 -17.60
N GLN A 259 20.99 1.44 -16.75
CA GLN A 259 20.43 0.70 -15.61
C GLN A 259 19.79 1.66 -14.60
N CYS A 260 20.45 2.77 -14.27
CA CYS A 260 19.92 3.80 -13.37
C CYS A 260 18.64 4.42 -13.92
N LEU A 261 18.62 4.76 -15.22
CA LEU A 261 17.43 5.27 -15.89
C LEU A 261 16.26 4.26 -15.88
N GLU A 262 16.57 2.98 -16.05
CA GLU A 262 15.56 1.92 -16.03
C GLU A 262 14.91 1.77 -14.65
N VAL A 263 15.65 1.99 -13.55
CA VAL A 263 15.06 2.06 -12.21
C VAL A 263 14.03 3.19 -12.11
N LEU A 264 14.36 4.39 -12.60
CA LEU A 264 13.44 5.53 -12.61
C LEU A 264 12.21 5.28 -13.49
N ARG A 265 12.39 4.66 -14.66
CA ARG A 265 11.27 4.29 -15.54
C ARG A 265 10.34 3.29 -14.86
N LYS A 266 10.89 2.28 -14.18
CA LYS A 266 10.12 1.29 -13.42
C LYS A 266 9.36 1.90 -12.26
N LEU A 267 9.70 3.09 -11.76
CA LEU A 267 8.86 3.79 -10.79
C LEU A 267 7.46 4.06 -11.36
N GLU A 268 7.34 4.25 -12.69
CA GLU A 268 6.08 4.59 -13.38
C GLU A 268 5.28 5.63 -12.57
N CYS A 269 5.95 6.71 -12.18
CA CYS A 269 5.39 7.71 -11.29
C CYS A 269 4.12 8.30 -11.93
N PRO A 270 2.94 8.18 -11.28
CA PRO A 270 1.68 8.64 -11.86
C PRO A 270 1.52 10.17 -11.82
N ASP A 271 2.36 10.88 -11.05
CA ASP A 271 2.42 12.34 -11.03
C ASP A 271 3.49 12.82 -12.03
N SER A 272 3.04 13.44 -13.12
CA SER A 272 3.91 13.91 -14.20
C SER A 272 4.89 15.00 -13.77
N GLN A 273 4.52 15.83 -12.78
CA GLN A 273 5.41 16.88 -12.29
C GLN A 273 6.57 16.27 -11.50
N ILE A 274 6.28 15.31 -10.63
CA ILE A 274 7.29 14.61 -9.84
C ILE A 274 8.20 13.78 -10.75
N GLN A 275 7.61 13.10 -11.75
CA GLN A 275 8.38 12.37 -12.76
C GLN A 275 9.34 13.31 -13.52
N ALA A 276 8.88 14.50 -13.91
CA ALA A 276 9.71 15.50 -14.56
C ALA A 276 10.88 15.95 -13.66
N ASN A 277 10.63 16.17 -12.36
CA ASN A 277 11.67 16.52 -11.40
C ASN A 277 12.77 15.43 -11.32
N PHE A 278 12.39 14.14 -11.27
CA PHE A 278 13.35 13.03 -11.26
C PHE A 278 14.16 12.97 -12.55
N MET A 279 13.49 13.13 -13.70
CA MET A 279 14.17 13.13 -14.99
C MET A 279 15.12 14.31 -15.15
N GLN A 280 14.74 15.50 -14.68
CA GLN A 280 15.61 16.68 -14.65
C GLN A 280 16.83 16.45 -13.77
N ARG A 281 16.64 15.88 -12.57
CA ARG A 281 17.74 15.56 -11.66
C ARG A 281 18.70 14.51 -12.25
N PHE A 282 18.17 13.48 -12.90
CA PHE A 282 18.97 12.45 -13.57
C PHE A 282 19.70 13.01 -14.80
N SER A 283 19.11 13.96 -15.53
CA SER A 283 19.81 14.65 -16.62
C SER A 283 21.06 15.38 -16.14
N ALA A 284 21.05 15.93 -14.92
CA ALA A 284 22.22 16.54 -14.32
C ALA A 284 23.30 15.50 -13.96
N THR A 285 22.92 14.27 -13.60
CA THR A 285 23.85 13.14 -13.39
C THR A 285 24.57 12.72 -14.67
N VAL A 286 23.86 12.76 -15.80
CA VAL A 286 24.39 12.35 -17.12
C VAL A 286 25.32 13.42 -17.72
N SER A 287 25.13 14.69 -17.34
CA SER A 287 25.87 15.84 -17.88
C SER A 287 27.25 15.97 -17.26
#